data_AF-A0ABD5UPY0-F1
#
_entry.id   AF-A0ABD5UPY0-F1
#
_cell.length_a   1.000
_cell.length_b   1.000
_cell.length_c   1.000
_cell.angle_alpha   90.00
_cell.angle_beta   90.00
_cell.angle_gamma   90.00
#
_symmetry.space_group_name_H-M   'P 1'
#
loop_
_entity.id
_entity.type
_entity.pdbx_description
1 polymer ?
#
loop_
_entity_poly.entity_id
_entity_poly.type
_entity_poly.pdbx_seq_one_letter_code
_entity_poly.pdbx_strand_id
1 'polypeptide(L)'
;MVCEYRSRKGLYDWETHIDVMPSIRSFLVSLLAGFVHAGTLIGVALTLGYSIGPSEYTILGVGWRYGGLIVVAAVPVWLALRYRIVAPLVALVVTTGYVLGMELTPPGPTFRDVAELERLAEPTSIIVVENGLYIARYMLNASVWTVGFLFLGLVEYTVRTEWKRLPAVPSPISLISIPASRKQAVSIATIGGVLHSAVMLWFSLRLGFTVSGDFGWLLYVGSTLGMWLLAAVPLYLLVRHLVVAPATLLTAFILLDVQAEFTASPEDPHALYFGAWFLYLGILLIVAGIEFGVRQLQAK
;
A
#
# COMPACT_ATOMS: atom_id res chain seq x y z
N MET A 1 14.32 -6.84 70.90
CA MET A 1 13.04 -6.09 70.98
C MET A 1 12.56 -5.92 69.55
N VAL A 2 11.54 -6.68 69.17
CA VAL A 2 11.09 -6.87 67.78
C VAL A 2 10.03 -5.83 67.47
N CYS A 3 10.25 -5.01 66.43
CA CYS A 3 9.22 -4.11 65.91
C CYS A 3 8.23 -4.90 65.04
N GLU A 4 6.97 -4.75 65.39
CA GLU A 4 5.80 -5.47 64.89
C GLU A 4 5.43 -5.02 63.46
N TYR A 5 5.31 -5.98 62.55
CA TYR A 5 4.93 -5.78 61.15
C TYR A 5 3.40 -5.66 61.04
N ARG A 6 2.89 -4.44 60.91
CA ARG A 6 1.43 -4.20 60.75
C ARG A 6 1.02 -4.35 59.28
N SER A 7 0.50 -5.51 58.95
CA SER A 7 -0.18 -5.81 57.68
C SER A 7 -1.42 -4.91 57.50
N ARG A 8 -1.37 -3.98 56.55
CA ARG A 8 -2.59 -3.38 55.98
C ARG A 8 -3.02 -4.22 54.79
N LYS A 9 -4.09 -4.99 54.99
CA LYS A 9 -4.95 -5.50 53.92
C LYS A 9 -5.52 -4.29 53.17
N GLY A 10 -4.89 -3.93 52.05
CA GLY A 10 -5.48 -3.09 51.02
C GLY A 10 -6.50 -3.94 50.27
N LEU A 11 -7.77 -3.54 50.40
CA LEU A 11 -8.90 -4.03 49.65
C LEU A 11 -8.56 -4.00 48.15
N TYR A 12 -8.58 -5.16 47.48
CA TYR A 12 -8.54 -5.21 46.02
C TYR A 12 -9.85 -4.59 45.51
N ASP A 13 -9.75 -3.34 45.08
CA ASP A 13 -10.78 -2.63 44.32
C ASP A 13 -10.81 -3.24 42.91
N TRP A 14 -11.77 -4.14 42.68
CA TRP A 14 -12.01 -4.81 41.41
C TRP A 14 -12.86 -3.96 40.45
N GLU A 15 -13.17 -2.71 40.81
CA GLU A 15 -14.19 -1.89 40.16
C GLU A 15 -13.62 -0.85 39.17
N THR A 16 -12.29 -0.77 38.98
CA THR A 16 -11.66 0.19 38.05
C THR A 16 -10.84 -0.45 36.91
N HIS A 17 -11.01 -1.73 36.62
CA HIS A 17 -10.45 -2.35 35.40
C HIS A 17 -11.37 -2.18 34.17
N ILE A 18 -11.90 -0.97 33.96
CA ILE A 18 -12.45 -0.55 32.64
C ILE A 18 -11.31 -0.01 31.75
N ASP A 19 -10.05 -0.29 32.09
CA ASP A 19 -8.90 -0.15 31.18
C ASP A 19 -8.71 -1.37 30.27
N VAL A 20 -9.79 -2.06 29.90
CA VAL A 20 -9.77 -3.05 28.84
C VAL A 20 -9.73 -2.33 27.48
N MET A 21 -8.50 -1.95 27.13
CA MET A 21 -7.91 -1.92 25.80
C MET A 21 -8.40 -0.84 24.81
N PRO A 22 -7.73 0.33 24.78
CA PRO A 22 -7.75 1.26 23.64
C PRO A 22 -7.45 0.59 22.28
N SER A 23 -6.75 -0.55 22.29
CA SER A 23 -6.40 -1.32 21.09
C SER A 23 -7.57 -2.09 20.47
N ILE A 24 -8.48 -2.68 21.26
CA ILE A 24 -9.63 -3.44 20.74
C ILE A 24 -10.63 -2.48 20.11
N ARG A 25 -10.96 -1.39 20.81
CA ARG A 25 -11.88 -0.38 20.26
C ARG A 25 -11.36 0.20 18.95
N SER A 26 -10.08 0.57 18.90
CA SER A 26 -9.47 1.06 17.66
C SER A 26 -9.53 0.03 16.54
N PHE A 27 -9.27 -1.25 16.85
CA PHE A 27 -9.37 -2.34 15.88
C PHE A 27 -10.80 -2.52 15.35
N LEU A 28 -11.80 -2.60 16.22
CA LEU A 28 -13.21 -2.75 15.84
C LEU A 28 -13.73 -1.56 15.02
N VAL A 29 -13.38 -0.33 15.41
CA VAL A 29 -13.76 0.88 14.65
C VAL A 29 -13.12 0.87 13.27
N SER A 30 -11.86 0.44 13.17
CA SER A 30 -11.16 0.36 11.89
C SER A 30 -11.75 -0.70 10.97
N LEU A 31 -12.12 -1.85 11.54
CA LEU A 31 -12.80 -2.92 10.80
C LEU A 31 -14.17 -2.46 10.31
N LEU A 32 -14.95 -1.79 11.17
CA LEU A 32 -16.22 -1.19 10.79
C LEU A 32 -16.06 -0.16 9.66
N ALA A 33 -15.05 0.71 9.75
CA ALA A 33 -14.74 1.65 8.67
C ALA A 33 -14.40 0.93 7.36
N GLY A 34 -13.66 -0.18 7.43
CA GLY A 34 -13.40 -1.05 6.28
C GLY A 34 -14.68 -1.64 5.66
N PHE A 35 -15.60 -2.14 6.48
CA PHE A 35 -16.90 -2.64 6.01
C PHE A 35 -17.75 -1.54 5.38
N VAL A 36 -17.82 -0.36 6.00
CA VAL A 36 -18.55 0.79 5.45
C VAL A 36 -17.95 1.21 4.11
N HIS A 37 -16.63 1.36 4.03
CA HIS A 37 -15.92 1.69 2.80
C HIS A 37 -16.20 0.68 1.67
N ALA A 38 -16.03 -0.62 1.95
CA ALA A 38 -16.30 -1.67 0.98
C ALA A 38 -17.77 -1.67 0.54
N GLY A 39 -18.71 -1.56 1.49
CA GLY A 39 -20.14 -1.53 1.23
C GLY A 39 -20.56 -0.31 0.39
N THR A 40 -20.00 0.87 0.64
CA THR A 40 -20.24 2.06 -0.18
C THR A 40 -19.76 1.85 -1.62
N LEU A 41 -18.53 1.36 -1.82
CA LEU A 41 -18.00 1.17 -3.17
C LEU A 41 -18.78 0.11 -3.96
N ILE A 42 -19.09 -1.02 -3.31
CA ILE A 42 -19.90 -2.08 -3.91
C ILE A 42 -21.30 -1.56 -4.23
N GLY A 43 -21.93 -0.82 -3.31
CA GLY A 43 -23.24 -0.23 -3.51
C GLY A 43 -23.27 0.70 -4.73
N VAL A 44 -22.32 1.64 -4.82
CA VAL A 44 -22.20 2.55 -5.97
C VAL A 44 -21.98 1.75 -7.26
N ALA A 45 -21.04 0.81 -7.26
CA ALA A 45 -20.74 0.00 -8.44
C ALA A 45 -21.94 -0.83 -8.92
N LEU A 46 -22.71 -1.44 -8.01
CA LEU A 46 -23.93 -2.18 -8.34
C LEU A 46 -25.03 -1.25 -8.88
N THR A 47 -25.20 -0.04 -8.31
CA THR A 47 -26.17 0.94 -8.82
C THR A 47 -25.84 1.43 -10.22
N LEU A 48 -24.56 1.41 -10.59
CA LEU A 48 -24.08 1.75 -11.93
C LEU A 48 -24.09 0.55 -12.89
N GLY A 49 -24.54 -0.63 -12.43
CA GLY A 49 -24.68 -1.83 -13.26
C GLY A 49 -23.40 -2.64 -13.45
N TYR A 50 -22.35 -2.43 -12.64
CA TYR A 50 -21.13 -3.23 -12.75
C TYR A 50 -21.34 -4.68 -12.28
N SER A 51 -20.88 -5.63 -13.10
CA SER A 51 -20.86 -7.06 -12.75
C SER A 51 -19.71 -7.37 -11.78
N ILE A 52 -19.93 -7.03 -10.52
CA ILE A 52 -18.99 -7.23 -9.41
C ILE A 52 -19.59 -8.07 -8.29
N GLY A 53 -20.64 -8.84 -8.61
CA GLY A 53 -21.31 -9.73 -7.67
C GLY A 53 -20.42 -10.93 -7.28
N PRO A 54 -20.68 -11.60 -6.15
CA PRO A 54 -19.89 -12.76 -5.73
C PRO A 54 -19.93 -13.92 -6.73
N SER A 55 -21.00 -14.03 -7.54
CA SER A 55 -21.17 -15.03 -8.60
C SER A 55 -20.09 -14.95 -9.68
N GLU A 56 -19.47 -13.79 -9.85
CA GLU A 56 -18.46 -13.53 -10.87
C GLU A 56 -17.09 -14.10 -10.49
N TYR A 57 -16.94 -14.62 -9.27
CA TYR A 57 -15.64 -15.00 -8.70
C TYR A 57 -15.64 -16.38 -8.06
N THR A 58 -14.47 -17.02 -8.08
CA THR A 58 -14.20 -18.19 -7.24
C THR A 58 -14.24 -17.79 -5.76
N ILE A 59 -14.43 -18.75 -4.85
CA ILE A 59 -14.44 -18.49 -3.40
C ILE A 59 -13.15 -17.78 -2.94
N LEU A 60 -11.99 -18.20 -3.47
CA LEU A 60 -10.72 -17.53 -3.19
C LEU A 60 -10.69 -16.10 -3.76
N GLY A 61 -11.25 -15.89 -4.95
CA GLY A 61 -11.39 -14.57 -5.57
C GLY A 61 -12.30 -13.63 -4.77
N VAL A 62 -13.42 -14.14 -4.24
CA VAL A 62 -14.33 -13.42 -3.33
C VAL A 62 -13.57 -12.99 -2.09
N GLY A 63 -12.87 -13.92 -1.42
CA GLY A 63 -12.09 -13.62 -0.22
C GLY A 63 -11.02 -12.57 -0.46
N TRP A 64 -10.27 -12.69 -1.56
CA TRP A 64 -9.21 -11.74 -1.93
C TRP A 64 -9.77 -10.34 -2.24
N ARG A 65 -10.83 -10.25 -3.04
CA ARG A 65 -11.37 -8.95 -3.48
C ARG A 65 -12.12 -8.22 -2.39
N TYR A 66 -13.12 -8.86 -1.77
CA TYR A 66 -13.92 -8.19 -0.74
C TYR A 66 -13.13 -8.05 0.57
N GLY A 67 -12.30 -9.04 0.90
CA GLY A 67 -11.36 -8.91 2.02
C GLY A 67 -10.36 -7.77 1.78
N GLY A 68 -9.78 -7.69 0.57
CA GLY A 68 -8.89 -6.59 0.17
C GLY A 68 -9.54 -5.22 0.30
N LEU A 69 -10.81 -5.08 -0.09
CA LEU A 69 -11.58 -3.84 0.07
C LEU A 69 -11.81 -3.43 1.53
N ILE A 70 -12.01 -4.40 2.41
CA ILE A 70 -12.13 -4.09 3.84
C ILE A 70 -10.75 -3.67 4.38
N VAL A 71 -9.70 -4.42 4.04
CA VAL A 71 -8.34 -4.21 4.53
C VAL A 71 -7.75 -2.88 4.06
N VAL A 72 -7.95 -2.50 2.80
CA VAL A 72 -7.39 -1.26 2.20
C VAL A 72 -7.84 -0.01 2.97
N ALA A 73 -9.02 -0.02 3.58
CA ALA A 73 -9.51 1.05 4.42
C ALA A 73 -9.26 0.81 5.92
N ALA A 74 -9.44 -0.42 6.41
CA ALA A 74 -9.26 -0.73 7.81
C ALA A 74 -7.81 -0.48 8.29
N VAL A 75 -6.82 -0.79 7.46
CA VAL A 75 -5.40 -0.62 7.83
C VAL A 75 -5.04 0.86 8.05
N PRO A 76 -5.29 1.79 7.09
CA PRO A 76 -5.05 3.22 7.31
C PRO A 76 -5.79 3.79 8.51
N VAL A 77 -7.06 3.42 8.71
CA VAL A 77 -7.85 3.89 9.85
C VAL A 77 -7.25 3.38 11.16
N TRP A 78 -6.83 2.12 11.22
CA TRP A 78 -6.19 1.56 12.39
C TRP A 78 -4.87 2.24 12.71
N LEU A 79 -4.04 2.49 11.69
CA LEU A 79 -2.78 3.22 11.84
C LEU A 79 -3.00 4.64 12.39
N ALA A 80 -4.03 5.33 11.90
CA ALA A 80 -4.39 6.67 12.37
C ALA A 80 -4.94 6.66 13.80
N LEU A 81 -5.85 5.75 14.14
CA LEU A 81 -6.46 5.69 15.47
C LEU A 81 -5.47 5.22 16.54
N ARG A 82 -4.69 4.17 16.25
CA ARG A 82 -3.81 3.53 17.22
C ARG A 82 -2.47 4.24 17.37
N TYR A 83 -1.88 4.67 16.25
CA TYR A 83 -0.52 5.20 16.19
C TYR A 83 -0.45 6.66 15.74
N ARG A 84 -1.58 7.29 15.40
CA ARG A 84 -1.65 8.64 14.82
C ARG A 84 -0.83 8.77 13.53
N ILE A 85 -0.60 7.67 12.81
CA ILE A 85 0.03 7.67 11.49
C ILE A 85 -1.07 8.03 10.48
N VAL A 86 -1.02 9.23 9.92
CA VAL A 86 -2.13 9.84 9.17
C VAL A 86 -1.97 9.84 7.65
N ALA A 87 -0.75 9.77 7.13
CA ALA A 87 -0.48 9.82 5.70
C ALA A 87 -1.20 8.71 4.90
N PRO A 88 -1.26 7.45 5.37
CA PRO A 88 -2.05 6.41 4.70
C PRO A 88 -3.54 6.74 4.65
N LEU A 89 -4.09 7.34 5.71
CA LEU A 89 -5.51 7.71 5.77
C LEU A 89 -5.81 8.87 4.82
N VAL A 90 -4.92 9.86 4.73
CA VAL A 90 -5.04 10.96 3.76
C VAL A 90 -5.00 10.40 2.34
N ALA A 91 -4.04 9.53 2.03
CA ALA A 91 -3.95 8.89 0.73
C ALA A 91 -5.21 8.08 0.39
N LEU A 92 -5.73 7.30 1.33
CA LEU A 92 -7.02 6.60 1.18
C LEU A 92 -8.15 7.57 0.84
N VAL A 93 -8.34 8.63 1.64
CA VAL A 93 -9.43 9.59 1.44
C VAL A 93 -9.31 10.30 0.09
N VAL A 94 -8.10 10.72 -0.29
CA VAL A 94 -7.86 11.37 -1.59
C VAL A 94 -8.17 10.41 -2.74
N THR A 95 -7.65 9.18 -2.71
CA THR A 95 -7.86 8.21 -3.79
C THR A 95 -9.32 7.78 -3.88
N THR A 96 -9.97 7.46 -2.75
CA THR A 96 -11.40 7.09 -2.73
C THR A 96 -12.28 8.25 -3.17
N GLY A 97 -11.99 9.47 -2.71
CA GLY A 97 -12.72 10.67 -3.11
C GLY A 97 -12.58 10.96 -4.60
N TYR A 98 -11.36 10.83 -5.15
CA TYR A 98 -11.11 10.93 -6.58
C TYR A 98 -11.92 9.90 -7.36
N VAL A 99 -11.83 8.62 -6.98
CA VAL A 99 -12.54 7.53 -7.65
C VAL A 99 -14.05 7.73 -7.64
N LEU A 100 -14.63 8.05 -6.48
CA LEU A 100 -16.06 8.32 -6.37
C LEU A 100 -16.47 9.58 -7.15
N GLY A 101 -15.65 10.62 -7.13
CA GLY A 101 -15.89 11.84 -7.91
C GLY A 101 -15.90 11.56 -9.41
N MET A 102 -14.89 10.84 -9.91
CA MET A 102 -14.81 10.46 -11.32
C MET A 102 -15.92 9.50 -11.74
N GLU A 103 -16.43 8.69 -10.82
CA GLU A 103 -17.50 7.74 -11.14
C GLU A 103 -18.91 8.37 -11.08
N LEU A 104 -19.15 9.25 -10.11
CA LEU A 104 -20.44 9.92 -9.90
C LEU A 104 -20.60 11.19 -10.74
N THR A 105 -19.48 11.79 -11.15
CA THR A 105 -19.44 12.93 -12.08
C THR A 105 -18.46 12.62 -13.21
N PRO A 106 -18.76 11.59 -14.03
CA PRO A 106 -17.82 11.17 -15.06
C PRO A 106 -17.57 12.29 -16.05
N PRO A 107 -16.29 12.57 -16.40
CA PRO A 107 -16.04 13.33 -17.62
C PRO A 107 -16.76 12.62 -18.77
N GLY A 108 -17.28 13.37 -19.73
CA GLY A 108 -17.94 12.77 -20.90
C GLY A 108 -17.07 11.66 -21.51
N PRO A 109 -17.66 10.54 -21.97
CA PRO A 109 -16.88 9.41 -22.45
C PRO A 109 -15.97 9.84 -23.59
N THR A 110 -14.67 9.57 -23.44
CA THR A 110 -13.70 9.77 -24.51
C THR A 110 -13.59 8.47 -25.28
N PHE A 111 -14.08 8.47 -26.51
CA PHE A 111 -13.97 7.36 -27.44
C PHE A 111 -12.74 7.58 -28.32
N ARG A 112 -11.82 6.63 -28.34
CA ARG A 112 -10.65 6.63 -29.24
C ARG A 112 -10.59 5.34 -30.03
N ASP A 113 -10.18 5.44 -31.29
CA ASP A 113 -9.81 4.25 -32.06
C ASP A 113 -8.51 3.66 -31.49
N VAL A 114 -8.39 2.33 -31.44
CA VAL A 114 -7.15 1.66 -31.03
C VAL A 114 -5.97 2.14 -31.87
N ALA A 115 -6.16 2.46 -33.15
CA ALA A 115 -5.13 3.03 -34.01
C ALA A 115 -4.57 4.35 -33.47
N GLU A 116 -5.40 5.20 -32.87
CA GLU A 116 -4.95 6.47 -32.29
C GLU A 116 -4.14 6.25 -31.01
N LEU A 117 -4.51 5.24 -30.20
CA LEU A 117 -3.78 4.87 -29.00
C LEU A 117 -2.43 4.24 -29.36
N GLU A 118 -2.44 3.21 -30.21
CA GLU A 118 -1.26 2.45 -30.60
C GLU A 118 -0.40 3.16 -31.67
N ARG A 119 -0.81 4.36 -32.12
CA ARG A 119 -0.15 5.16 -33.16
C ARG A 119 0.00 4.38 -34.48
N LEU A 120 -1.02 3.62 -34.87
CA LEU A 120 -1.09 2.89 -36.12
C LEU A 120 -1.49 3.81 -37.28
N ALA A 121 -1.04 3.46 -38.49
CA ALA A 121 -1.27 4.27 -39.69
C ALA A 121 -2.72 4.21 -40.21
N GLU A 122 -3.44 3.12 -39.94
CA GLU A 122 -4.80 2.89 -40.42
C GLU A 122 -5.77 2.70 -39.24
N PRO A 123 -7.01 3.23 -39.32
CA PRO A 123 -8.04 3.01 -38.31
C PRO A 123 -8.34 1.53 -38.15
N THR A 124 -8.40 1.07 -36.89
CA THR A 124 -8.77 -0.32 -36.60
C THR A 124 -10.29 -0.53 -36.60
N SER A 125 -11.07 0.55 -36.53
CA SER A 125 -12.52 0.54 -36.27
C SER A 125 -12.89 -0.10 -34.93
N ILE A 126 -11.92 -0.30 -34.05
CA ILE A 126 -12.12 -0.77 -32.68
C ILE A 126 -12.07 0.46 -31.78
N ILE A 127 -13.21 0.81 -31.19
CA ILE A 127 -13.34 1.97 -30.32
C ILE A 127 -13.18 1.54 -28.85
N VAL A 128 -12.26 2.21 -28.15
CA VAL A 128 -12.03 2.06 -26.71
C VAL A 128 -12.55 3.30 -25.99
N VAL A 129 -13.18 3.07 -24.83
CA VAL A 129 -13.56 4.13 -23.90
C VAL A 129 -12.36 4.39 -22.98
N GLU A 130 -11.70 5.53 -23.17
CA GLU A 130 -10.42 5.85 -22.52
C GLU A 130 -10.56 6.11 -21.01
N ASN A 131 -11.67 6.76 -20.63
CA ASN A 131 -11.98 7.15 -19.26
C ASN A 131 -13.19 6.39 -18.75
N GLY A 132 -13.04 5.73 -17.60
CA GLY A 132 -14.15 5.03 -16.94
C GLY A 132 -13.71 3.85 -16.10
N LEU A 133 -14.69 3.21 -15.45
CA LEU A 133 -14.46 2.08 -14.55
C LEU A 133 -13.56 2.42 -13.35
N TYR A 134 -13.49 3.68 -12.92
CA TYR A 134 -12.60 4.11 -11.84
C TYR A 134 -12.86 3.32 -10.57
N ILE A 135 -14.13 3.16 -10.21
CA ILE A 135 -14.52 2.39 -9.01
C ILE A 135 -14.19 0.92 -9.16
N ALA A 136 -14.46 0.33 -10.33
CA ALA A 136 -14.15 -1.07 -10.58
C ALA A 136 -12.63 -1.32 -10.53
N ARG A 137 -11.82 -0.49 -11.20
CA ARG A 137 -10.35 -0.60 -11.22
C ARG A 137 -9.76 -0.38 -9.83
N TYR A 138 -10.27 0.58 -9.06
CA TYR A 138 -9.88 0.79 -7.66
C TYR A 138 -10.15 -0.46 -6.83
N MET A 139 -11.37 -1.01 -6.94
CA MET A 139 -11.79 -2.19 -6.18
C MET A 139 -10.99 -3.44 -6.56
N LEU A 140 -10.73 -3.62 -7.85
CA LEU A 140 -9.93 -4.73 -8.37
C LEU A 140 -8.52 -4.70 -7.78
N ASN A 141 -7.92 -3.52 -7.66
CA ASN A 141 -6.52 -3.36 -7.29
C ASN A 141 -6.32 -2.98 -5.81
N ALA A 142 -7.32 -3.22 -4.95
CA ALA A 142 -7.30 -2.87 -3.52
C ALA A 142 -6.05 -3.40 -2.77
N SER A 143 -5.56 -4.59 -3.15
CA SER A 143 -4.34 -5.17 -2.57
C SER A 143 -3.08 -4.36 -2.87
N VAL A 144 -2.96 -3.77 -4.08
CA VAL A 144 -1.82 -2.93 -4.46
C VAL A 144 -1.87 -1.61 -3.70
N TRP A 145 -3.05 -0.98 -3.61
CA TRP A 145 -3.28 0.20 -2.78
C TRP A 145 -2.90 -0.04 -1.31
N THR A 146 -3.27 -1.21 -0.77
CA THR A 146 -2.94 -1.59 0.61
C THR A 146 -1.42 -1.62 0.85
N VAL A 147 -0.65 -2.20 -0.08
CA VAL A 147 0.82 -2.22 0.02
C VAL A 147 1.38 -0.81 -0.02
N GLY A 148 0.91 0.04 -0.93
CA GLY A 148 1.31 1.45 -0.99
C GLY A 148 1.02 2.20 0.32
N PHE A 149 -0.16 2.01 0.91
CA PHE A 149 -0.56 2.63 2.17
C PHE A 149 0.26 2.12 3.37
N LEU A 150 0.59 0.83 3.41
CA LEU A 150 1.47 0.26 4.43
C LEU A 150 2.87 0.86 4.36
N PHE A 151 3.43 0.98 3.15
CA PHE A 151 4.77 1.54 2.96
C PHE A 151 4.79 3.03 3.31
N LEU A 152 3.76 3.79 2.91
CA LEU A 152 3.59 5.18 3.31
C LEU A 152 3.52 5.33 4.83
N GLY A 153 2.83 4.42 5.52
CA GLY A 153 2.75 4.43 6.98
C GLY A 153 4.10 4.16 7.66
N LEU A 154 4.89 3.25 7.11
CA LEU A 154 6.23 2.95 7.62
C LEU A 154 7.22 4.11 7.37
N VAL A 155 7.10 4.77 6.22
CA VAL A 155 7.84 6.01 5.91
C VAL A 155 7.49 7.10 6.93
N GLU A 156 6.20 7.39 7.13
CA GLU A 156 5.77 8.39 8.13
C GLU A 156 6.27 8.05 9.53
N TYR A 157 6.11 6.79 9.96
CA TYR A 157 6.57 6.32 11.27
C TYR A 157 8.08 6.56 11.47
N THR A 158 8.89 6.25 10.46
CA THR A 158 10.34 6.44 10.50
C THR A 158 10.71 7.93 10.51
N VAL A 159 10.11 8.72 9.63
CA VAL A 159 10.33 10.18 9.54
C VAL A 159 10.02 10.86 10.87
N ARG A 160 8.91 10.49 11.52
CA ARG A 160 8.51 11.05 12.82
C ARG A 160 9.36 10.58 14.00
N THR A 161 10.14 9.52 13.80
CA THR A 161 11.13 9.07 14.79
C THR A 161 12.43 9.87 14.67
N GLU A 162 12.81 10.27 13.45
CA GLU A 162 14.02 11.04 13.20
C GLU A 162 13.83 12.56 13.38
N TRP A 163 12.78 13.13 12.77
CA TRP A 163 12.56 14.56 12.73
C TRP A 163 11.84 15.08 13.97
N LYS A 164 12.62 15.67 14.88
CA LYS A 164 12.16 16.31 16.13
C LYS A 164 11.10 17.42 15.95
N ARG A 165 10.99 18.01 14.75
CA ARG A 165 9.99 19.05 14.45
C ARG A 165 8.58 18.48 14.29
N LEU A 166 8.45 17.19 13.99
CA LEU A 166 7.17 16.53 13.86
C LEU A 166 6.70 15.97 15.21
N PRO A 167 5.39 15.94 15.48
CA PRO A 167 4.88 15.30 16.69
C PRO A 167 5.30 13.84 16.76
N ALA A 168 5.88 13.41 17.88
CA ALA A 168 6.26 12.02 18.06
C ALA A 168 5.04 11.08 18.01
N VAL A 169 5.28 9.82 17.68
CA VAL A 169 4.24 8.78 17.69
C VAL A 169 3.89 8.46 19.15
N PRO A 170 2.62 8.61 19.61
CA PRO A 170 2.27 8.54 21.02
C PRO A 170 2.48 7.16 21.66
N SER A 171 2.44 6.11 20.84
CA SER A 171 2.64 4.73 21.27
C SER A 171 3.57 4.06 20.27
N PRO A 172 4.87 3.95 20.57
CA PRO A 172 5.81 3.25 19.71
C PRO A 172 5.33 1.83 19.41
N ILE A 173 5.55 1.36 18.18
CA ILE A 173 5.18 0.01 17.77
C ILE A 173 6.20 -0.95 18.41
N SER A 174 5.77 -1.74 19.39
CA SER A 174 6.67 -2.64 20.15
C SER A 174 7.44 -3.64 19.28
N LEU A 175 6.89 -3.99 18.12
CA LEU A 175 7.50 -4.88 17.13
C LEU A 175 8.60 -4.22 16.29
N ILE A 176 8.67 -2.89 16.27
CA ILE A 176 9.57 -2.11 15.41
C ILE A 176 10.33 -1.09 16.25
N SER A 177 11.60 -1.37 16.52
CA SER A 177 12.52 -0.37 17.05
C SER A 177 13.24 0.32 15.89
N ILE A 178 13.43 1.63 16.03
CA ILE A 178 14.09 2.47 15.03
C ILE A 178 15.17 3.30 15.72
N PRO A 179 16.45 3.24 15.29
CA PRO A 179 16.97 2.35 14.25
C PRO A 179 16.87 0.87 14.63
N ALA A 180 16.47 0.04 13.68
CA ALA A 180 16.31 -1.40 13.89
C ALA A 180 17.67 -2.10 14.06
N SER A 181 17.70 -3.17 14.85
CA SER A 181 18.83 -4.10 14.85
C SER A 181 19.00 -4.72 13.46
N ARG A 182 20.22 -5.20 13.10
CA ARG A 182 20.44 -5.83 11.79
C ARG A 182 19.46 -6.98 11.52
N LYS A 183 19.25 -7.85 12.52
CA LYS A 183 18.32 -8.99 12.41
C LYS A 183 16.89 -8.52 12.12
N GLN A 184 16.40 -7.55 12.89
CA GLN A 184 15.06 -7.01 12.72
C GLN A 184 14.90 -6.25 11.40
N ALA A 185 15.91 -5.48 10.99
CA ALA A 185 15.91 -4.78 9.71
C ALA A 185 15.83 -5.76 8.53
N VAL A 186 16.60 -6.85 8.56
CA VAL A 186 16.51 -7.92 7.56
C VAL A 186 15.11 -8.55 7.58
N SER A 187 14.55 -8.83 8.76
CA SER A 187 13.20 -9.39 8.86
C SER A 187 12.14 -8.46 8.27
N ILE A 188 12.14 -7.17 8.62
CA ILE A 188 11.19 -6.18 8.09
C ILE A 188 11.35 -6.04 6.57
N ALA A 189 12.58 -5.91 6.08
CA ALA A 189 12.88 -5.80 4.67
C ALA A 189 12.44 -7.03 3.87
N THR A 190 12.73 -8.23 4.36
CA THR A 190 12.33 -9.48 3.70
C THR A 190 10.82 -9.64 3.69
N ILE A 191 10.13 -9.38 4.80
CA ILE A 191 8.66 -9.48 4.88
C ILE A 191 8.00 -8.47 3.95
N GLY A 192 8.42 -7.20 4.01
CA GLY A 192 7.90 -6.16 3.12
C GLY A 192 8.20 -6.43 1.65
N GLY A 193 9.41 -6.95 1.36
CA GLY A 193 9.79 -7.40 0.03
C GLY A 193 8.92 -8.53 -0.49
N VAL A 194 8.64 -9.55 0.34
CA VAL A 194 7.80 -10.70 -0.06
C VAL A 194 6.35 -10.27 -0.28
N LEU A 195 5.84 -9.40 0.58
CA LEU A 195 4.50 -8.82 0.41
C LEU A 195 4.42 -8.05 -0.92
N HIS A 196 5.39 -7.18 -1.18
CA HIS A 196 5.45 -6.40 -2.42
C HIS A 196 5.56 -7.32 -3.64
N SER A 197 6.48 -8.28 -3.65
CA SER A 197 6.65 -9.18 -4.80
C SER A 197 5.44 -10.05 -5.07
N ALA A 198 4.79 -10.58 -4.02
CA ALA A 198 3.59 -11.39 -4.19
C ALA A 198 2.43 -10.57 -4.77
N VAL A 199 2.22 -9.36 -4.27
CA VAL A 199 1.15 -8.47 -4.75
C VAL A 199 1.44 -7.98 -6.16
N MET A 200 2.69 -7.61 -6.48
CA MET A 200 3.06 -7.17 -7.83
C MET A 200 3.00 -8.30 -8.84
N LEU A 201 3.44 -9.51 -8.49
CA LEU A 201 3.27 -10.69 -9.36
C LEU A 201 1.80 -10.97 -9.63
N TRP A 202 0.96 -10.97 -8.59
CA TRP A 202 -0.49 -11.11 -8.77
C TRP A 202 -1.04 -10.00 -9.67
N PHE A 203 -0.56 -8.76 -9.51
CA PHE A 203 -1.00 -7.63 -10.33
C PHE A 203 -0.61 -7.82 -11.80
N SER A 204 0.62 -8.28 -12.10
CA SER A 204 1.05 -8.62 -13.47
C SER A 204 0.19 -9.71 -14.09
N LEU A 205 -0.10 -10.79 -13.33
CA LEU A 205 -0.94 -11.89 -13.79
C LEU A 205 -2.37 -11.43 -14.07
N ARG A 206 -2.91 -10.55 -13.21
CA ARG A 206 -4.24 -9.95 -13.39
C ARG A 206 -4.31 -9.07 -14.64
N LEU A 207 -3.23 -8.36 -14.96
CA LEU A 207 -3.13 -7.53 -16.16
C LEU A 207 -2.94 -8.36 -17.44
N GLY A 208 -2.85 -9.70 -17.32
CA GLY A 208 -2.63 -10.56 -18.47
C GLY A 208 -1.23 -10.40 -19.07
N PHE A 209 -0.28 -9.86 -18.29
CA PHE A 209 1.11 -9.78 -18.70
C PHE A 209 1.59 -11.21 -18.93
N THR A 210 1.77 -11.58 -20.20
CA THR A 210 2.19 -12.90 -20.67
C THR A 210 3.49 -12.75 -21.43
N VAL A 211 4.54 -13.40 -20.95
CA VAL A 211 5.82 -13.42 -21.64
C VAL A 211 5.83 -14.60 -22.60
N SER A 212 5.86 -14.32 -23.90
CA SER A 212 5.95 -15.33 -24.96
C SER A 212 7.39 -15.80 -25.16
N GLY A 213 7.56 -17.09 -25.50
CA GLY A 213 8.85 -17.72 -25.79
C GLY A 213 9.32 -18.75 -24.75
N ASP A 214 10.21 -19.65 -25.18
CA ASP A 214 10.66 -20.82 -24.41
C ASP A 214 11.34 -20.47 -23.07
N PHE A 215 11.80 -19.23 -22.93
CA PHE A 215 12.45 -18.70 -21.72
C PHE A 215 11.60 -17.71 -20.93
N GLY A 216 10.30 -17.55 -21.27
CA GLY A 216 9.43 -16.58 -20.60
C GLY A 216 9.32 -16.77 -19.08
N TRP A 217 9.43 -18.02 -18.60
CA TRP A 217 9.43 -18.33 -17.17
C TRP A 217 10.62 -17.72 -16.40
N LEU A 218 11.79 -17.57 -17.04
CA LEU A 218 12.96 -16.93 -16.42
C LEU A 218 12.69 -15.45 -16.15
N LEU A 219 11.93 -14.79 -17.04
CA LEU A 219 11.55 -13.39 -16.86
C LEU A 219 10.58 -13.25 -15.68
N TYR A 220 9.62 -14.16 -15.47
CA TYR A 220 8.77 -14.11 -14.27
C TYR A 220 9.56 -14.33 -12.99
N VAL A 221 10.46 -15.33 -12.96
CA VAL A 221 11.29 -15.58 -11.78
C VAL A 221 12.19 -14.39 -11.49
N GLY A 222 12.89 -13.89 -12.52
CA GLY A 222 13.77 -12.73 -12.42
C GLY A 222 13.03 -11.47 -11.99
N SER A 223 11.86 -11.20 -12.54
CA SER A 223 11.04 -10.03 -12.19
C SER A 223 10.44 -10.15 -10.79
N THR A 224 10.01 -11.35 -10.37
CA THR A 224 9.51 -11.59 -9.00
C THR A 224 10.61 -11.36 -7.97
N LEU A 225 11.82 -11.87 -8.23
CA LEU A 225 12.99 -11.60 -7.39
C LEU A 225 13.37 -10.11 -7.43
N GLY A 226 13.24 -9.49 -8.59
CA GLY A 226 13.41 -8.05 -8.79
C GLY A 226 12.47 -7.22 -7.92
N MET A 227 11.18 -7.52 -7.94
CA MET A 227 10.15 -6.88 -7.09
C MET A 227 10.45 -7.07 -5.61
N TRP A 228 10.96 -8.25 -5.22
CA TRP A 228 11.37 -8.50 -3.85
C TRP A 228 12.51 -7.57 -3.44
N LEU A 229 13.57 -7.49 -4.24
CA LEU A 229 14.72 -6.60 -4.00
C LEU A 229 14.32 -5.12 -4.02
N LEU A 230 13.45 -4.73 -4.96
CA LEU A 230 13.00 -3.36 -5.17
C LEU A 230 12.31 -2.79 -3.91
N ALA A 231 11.65 -3.65 -3.13
CA ALA A 231 11.10 -3.27 -1.83
C ALA A 231 12.03 -3.55 -0.65
N ALA A 232 12.68 -4.73 -0.61
CA ALA A 232 13.52 -5.11 0.51
C ALA A 232 14.69 -4.13 0.73
N VAL A 233 15.33 -3.66 -0.34
CA VAL A 233 16.50 -2.75 -0.25
C VAL A 233 16.11 -1.40 0.36
N PRO A 234 15.14 -0.63 -0.19
CA PRO A 234 14.70 0.62 0.42
C PRO A 234 14.17 0.46 1.84
N LEU A 235 13.43 -0.60 2.13
CA LEU A 235 12.91 -0.86 3.48
C LEU A 235 14.04 -1.13 4.48
N TYR A 236 15.05 -1.91 4.09
CA TYR A 236 16.23 -2.12 4.92
C TYR A 236 16.93 -0.81 5.22
N LEU A 237 17.18 0.01 4.20
CA LEU A 237 17.81 1.33 4.35
C LEU A 237 16.98 2.28 5.24
N LEU A 238 15.66 2.27 5.08
CA LEU A 238 14.74 3.07 5.88
C LEU A 238 14.84 2.70 7.37
N VAL A 239 14.64 1.43 7.73
CA VAL A 239 14.53 1.06 9.15
C VAL A 239 15.88 0.92 9.85
N ARG A 240 16.95 0.57 9.12
CA ARG A 240 18.29 0.39 9.69
C ARG A 240 19.11 1.66 9.69
N HIS A 241 19.06 2.40 8.58
CA HIS A 241 19.94 3.53 8.32
C HIS A 241 19.19 4.87 8.28
N LEU A 242 17.88 4.87 8.52
CA LEU A 242 17.03 6.07 8.48
C LEU A 242 17.09 6.80 7.14
N VAL A 243 17.41 6.11 6.05
CA VAL A 243 17.45 6.71 4.71
C VAL A 243 16.03 6.66 4.12
N VAL A 244 15.36 7.81 4.09
CA VAL A 244 13.91 7.93 3.89
C VAL A 244 13.51 8.02 2.41
N ALA A 245 14.30 8.73 1.60
CA ALA A 245 13.95 9.07 0.23
C ALA A 245 13.73 7.86 -0.67
N PRO A 246 14.54 6.77 -0.61
CA PRO A 246 14.31 5.58 -1.44
C PRO A 246 12.97 4.89 -1.14
N ALA A 247 12.60 4.77 0.14
CA ALA A 247 11.32 4.14 0.51
C ALA A 247 10.13 5.04 0.17
N THR A 248 10.31 6.36 0.25
CA THR A 248 9.30 7.34 -0.17
C THR A 248 9.07 7.26 -1.69
N LEU A 249 10.16 7.22 -2.47
CA LEU A 249 10.08 7.12 -3.93
C LEU A 249 9.52 5.78 -4.39
N LEU A 250 9.90 4.67 -3.74
CA LEU A 250 9.27 3.36 -3.95
C LEU A 250 7.75 3.42 -3.71
N THR A 251 7.34 4.04 -2.60
CA THR A 251 5.91 4.21 -2.28
C THR A 251 5.19 4.99 -3.37
N ALA A 252 5.82 6.07 -3.88
CA ALA A 252 5.28 6.83 -4.99
C ALA A 252 5.16 5.98 -6.26
N PHE A 253 6.18 5.18 -6.61
CA PHE A 253 6.10 4.26 -7.76
C PHE A 253 4.94 3.28 -7.63
N ILE A 254 4.75 2.65 -6.47
CA ILE A 254 3.64 1.73 -6.22
C ILE A 254 2.29 2.43 -6.44
N LEU A 255 2.12 3.64 -5.91
CA LEU A 255 0.86 4.39 -6.01
C LEU A 255 0.60 4.89 -7.44
N LEU A 256 1.63 5.33 -8.15
CA LEU A 256 1.53 5.76 -9.55
C LEU A 256 1.26 4.57 -10.48
N ASP A 257 1.87 3.42 -10.21
CA ASP A 257 1.67 2.18 -10.97
C ASP A 257 0.19 1.74 -10.94
N VAL A 258 -0.40 1.66 -9.75
CA VAL A 258 -1.82 1.32 -9.63
C VAL A 258 -2.76 2.46 -10.06
N GLN A 259 -2.35 3.72 -9.96
CA GLN A 259 -3.13 4.86 -10.46
C GLN A 259 -3.21 4.83 -11.99
N ALA A 260 -2.14 4.43 -12.68
CA ALA A 260 -2.09 4.40 -14.14
C ALA A 260 -3.20 3.53 -14.75
N GLU A 261 -3.68 2.53 -14.01
CA GLU A 261 -4.84 1.74 -14.40
C GLU A 261 -6.08 2.59 -14.65
N PHE A 262 -6.25 3.76 -14.01
CA PHE A 262 -7.42 4.62 -14.24
C PHE A 262 -7.49 5.22 -15.64
N THR A 263 -6.41 5.13 -16.42
CA THR A 263 -6.36 5.58 -17.81
C THR A 263 -6.17 4.39 -18.74
N ALA A 264 -6.93 4.30 -19.83
CA ALA A 264 -6.63 3.33 -20.89
C ALA A 264 -5.44 3.83 -21.72
N SER A 265 -4.22 3.55 -21.24
CA SER A 265 -2.98 3.86 -21.94
C SER A 265 -2.42 2.60 -22.60
N PRO A 266 -1.92 2.68 -23.86
CA PRO A 266 -1.16 1.60 -24.49
C PRO A 266 0.21 1.41 -23.84
N GLU A 267 0.74 2.46 -23.20
CA GLU A 267 1.88 2.36 -22.30
C GLU A 267 1.37 1.78 -20.98
N ASP A 268 1.81 0.57 -20.63
CA ASP A 268 1.55 -0.09 -19.35
C ASP A 268 2.74 0.18 -18.40
N PRO A 269 2.63 1.12 -17.44
CA PRO A 269 3.71 1.40 -16.51
C PRO A 269 4.08 0.17 -15.67
N HIS A 270 3.15 -0.75 -15.46
CA HIS A 270 3.39 -1.96 -14.72
C HIS A 270 4.31 -2.92 -15.49
N ALA A 271 4.17 -3.01 -16.81
CA ALA A 271 5.07 -3.80 -17.64
C ALA A 271 6.53 -3.31 -17.52
N LEU A 272 6.75 -1.99 -17.48
CA LEU A 272 8.08 -1.41 -17.26
C LEU A 272 8.54 -1.61 -15.82
N TYR A 273 7.67 -1.39 -14.84
CA TYR A 273 7.96 -1.59 -13.42
C TYR A 273 8.39 -3.04 -13.16
N PHE A 274 7.61 -4.01 -13.64
CA PHE A 274 7.84 -5.43 -13.45
C PHE A 274 9.03 -5.95 -14.29
N GLY A 275 9.04 -5.67 -15.59
CA GLY A 275 10.03 -6.20 -16.53
C GLY A 275 11.39 -5.50 -16.48
N ALA A 276 11.44 -4.22 -16.14
CA ALA A 276 12.66 -3.41 -16.05
C ALA A 276 12.93 -2.90 -14.63
N TRP A 277 12.55 -3.69 -13.62
CA TRP A 277 12.71 -3.39 -12.19
C TRP A 277 14.10 -2.89 -11.78
N PHE A 278 15.16 -3.32 -12.48
CA PHE A 278 16.53 -2.91 -12.20
C PHE A 278 16.78 -1.41 -12.47
N LEU A 279 16.02 -0.79 -13.40
CA LEU A 279 16.07 0.66 -13.63
C LEU A 279 15.52 1.41 -12.42
N TYR A 280 14.35 0.98 -11.93
CA TYR A 280 13.75 1.54 -10.71
C TYR A 280 14.68 1.35 -9.52
N LEU A 281 15.26 0.15 -9.33
CA LEU A 281 16.21 -0.08 -8.25
C LEU A 281 17.45 0.82 -8.38
N GLY A 282 17.97 1.01 -9.59
CA GLY A 282 19.08 1.93 -9.86
C GLY A 282 18.76 3.36 -9.42
N ILE A 283 17.56 3.86 -9.74
CA ILE A 283 17.09 5.18 -9.30
C ILE A 283 17.03 5.25 -7.77
N LEU A 284 16.45 4.23 -7.12
CA LEU A 284 16.35 4.19 -5.65
C LEU A 284 17.73 4.18 -4.97
N LEU A 285 18.71 3.49 -5.55
CA LEU A 285 20.09 3.45 -5.04
C LEU A 285 20.81 4.78 -5.24
N ILE A 286 20.62 5.46 -6.36
CA ILE A 286 21.17 6.81 -6.60
C ILE A 286 20.60 7.78 -5.54
N VAL A 287 19.29 7.78 -5.35
CA VAL A 287 18.62 8.62 -4.34
C VAL A 287 19.13 8.29 -2.93
N ALA A 288 19.33 7.01 -2.62
CA ALA A 288 19.93 6.58 -1.35
C ALA A 288 21.35 7.14 -1.16
N GLY A 289 22.18 7.06 -2.21
CA GLY A 289 23.55 7.59 -2.21
C GLY A 289 23.59 9.10 -1.99
N ILE A 290 22.69 9.84 -2.64
CA ILE A 290 22.56 11.30 -2.46
C ILE A 290 22.17 11.63 -1.02
N GLU A 291 21.10 11.00 -0.50
CA GLU A 291 20.65 11.26 0.87
C GLU A 291 21.73 10.92 1.90
N PHE A 292 22.39 9.77 1.74
CA PHE A 292 23.47 9.37 2.62
C PHE A 292 24.65 10.35 2.57
N GLY A 293 25.03 10.79 1.36
CA GLY A 293 26.08 11.79 1.17
C GLY A 293 25.78 13.13 1.84
N VAL A 294 24.55 13.64 1.67
CA VAL A 294 24.11 14.90 2.30
C VAL A 294 24.14 14.79 3.83
N ARG A 295 23.65 13.67 4.39
CA ARG A 295 23.67 13.44 5.85
C ARG A 295 25.11 13.41 6.41
N GLN A 296 26.05 12.80 5.69
CA GLN A 296 27.46 12.78 6.08
C GLN A 296 28.10 14.16 6.06
N LEU A 297 27.69 15.03 5.12
CA LEU A 297 28.18 16.41 5.05
C LEU A 297 27.63 17.28 6.18
N GLN A 298 26.38 17.06 6.61
CA GLN A 298 25.76 17.79 7.72
C GLN A 298 26.25 17.34 9.11
N ALA A 299 26.79 16.13 9.22
CA ALA A 299 27.33 15.59 10.47
C ALA A 299 28.79 16.01 10.73
N LYS A 300 29.45 16.64 9.77
CA LYS A 300 30.78 17.25 9.88
C LYS A 300 30.66 18.73 10.19
#